data_AF-B8ML50-F1
#
_entry.id   AF-B8ML50-F1
#
_cell.length_a   1.000
_cell.length_b   1.000
_cell.length_c   1.000
_cell.angle_alpha   90.00
_cell.angle_beta   90.00
_cell.angle_gamma   90.00
#
_symmetry.space_group_name_H-M   'P 1'
#
loop_
_entity.id
_entity.type
_entity.pdbx_description
1 polymer ?
#
loop_
_entity_poly.entity_id
_entity_poly.type
_entity_poly.pdbx_seq_one_letter_code
_entity_poly.pdbx_strand_id
1 'polypeptide(L)'
;MRRAVTATQLMGLHERRHYRFKVLNDDNGLDPVNIWNCIVSMENIMFLVLGPPSSTGGTTSNPAMEKVAATSSTTAPSLRNQSSNILPTLIIHATSKILKRNQLYIPQQTFDMTREIDQELIKMTEQLPSSSWRPPSLAGLELDSVQAFWEARRAWDHMYYYTIVNQLHLPYTLCMRHTPRVIYSSMACVNASRKILIRQIAIHFVALIAGMTLILAHLVSHSHDENDKFNSDNVLVHQRSSDRVTLEQALECMK
;
A
#
# COMPACT_ATOMS: atom_id res chain seq x y z
N MET A 1 3.02 11.44 9.32
CA MET A 1 3.14 11.66 7.86
C MET A 1 3.71 13.03 7.50
N ARG A 2 3.07 14.16 7.83
CA ARG A 2 3.61 15.51 7.51
C ARG A 2 5.10 15.72 7.84
N ARG A 3 5.52 15.33 9.05
CA ARG A 3 6.95 15.41 9.46
C ARG A 3 7.88 14.58 8.56
N ALA A 4 7.45 13.40 8.14
CA ALA A 4 8.22 12.54 7.24
C ALA A 4 8.35 13.17 5.84
N VAL A 5 7.26 13.76 5.33
CA VAL A 5 7.26 14.46 4.04
C VAL A 5 8.21 15.66 4.08
N THR A 6 8.13 16.49 5.12
CA THR A 6 9.08 17.61 5.33
C THR A 6 10.52 17.11 5.40
N ALA A 7 10.81 16.04 6.15
CA ALA A 7 12.15 15.47 6.23
C ALA A 7 12.66 15.03 4.85
N THR A 8 11.84 14.33 4.07
CA THR A 8 12.23 13.90 2.71
C THR A 8 12.40 15.04 1.71
N GLN A 9 11.62 16.12 1.85
CA GLN A 9 11.79 17.33 1.06
C GLN A 9 13.11 18.04 1.39
N LEU A 10 13.46 18.15 2.68
CA LEU A 10 14.74 18.71 3.12
C LEU A 10 15.92 17.90 2.60
N MET A 11 15.77 16.58 2.52
CA MET A 11 16.74 15.67 1.93
C MET A 11 16.75 15.68 0.39
N GLY A 12 15.86 16.43 -0.27
CA GLY A 12 15.82 16.54 -1.74
C GLY A 12 15.23 15.33 -2.46
N LEU A 13 14.57 14.39 -1.77
CA LEU A 13 14.05 13.15 -2.39
C LEU A 13 12.95 13.41 -3.44
N HIS A 14 12.32 14.58 -3.37
CA HIS A 14 11.33 15.03 -4.34
C HIS A 14 11.94 15.42 -5.71
N GLU A 15 13.23 15.76 -5.75
CA GLU A 15 13.97 16.12 -6.96
C GLU A 15 14.79 14.91 -7.42
N ARG A 16 14.41 14.27 -8.53
CA ARG A 16 14.98 13.00 -9.03
C ARG A 16 16.50 13.00 -9.34
N ARG A 17 17.25 14.05 -9.02
CA ARG A 17 18.69 14.22 -9.33
C ARG A 17 19.48 15.08 -8.35
N HIS A 18 18.86 15.71 -7.35
CA HIS A 18 19.52 16.65 -6.45
C HIS A 18 19.27 16.27 -4.99
N TYR A 19 19.75 15.08 -4.63
CA TYR A 19 19.67 14.61 -3.26
C TYR A 19 20.60 15.43 -2.34
N ARG A 20 20.07 15.88 -1.21
CA ARG A 20 20.78 16.68 -0.21
C ARG A 20 21.23 15.82 0.98
N PHE A 21 21.76 14.63 0.68
CA PHE A 21 22.31 13.72 1.68
C PHE A 21 23.52 12.97 1.12
N LYS A 22 24.41 12.54 2.02
CA LYS A 22 25.58 11.73 1.69
C LYS A 22 25.18 10.25 1.73
N VAL A 23 25.42 9.52 0.64
CA VAL A 23 25.28 8.06 0.62
C VAL A 23 26.45 7.47 1.40
N LEU A 24 26.16 6.79 2.52
CA LEU A 24 27.16 6.17 3.38
C LEU A 24 27.52 4.76 2.93
N ASN A 25 26.56 4.04 2.34
CA ASN A 25 26.75 2.72 1.77
C ASN A 25 25.77 2.52 0.60
N ASP A 26 26.27 2.20 -0.60
CA ASP A 26 25.44 1.99 -1.80
C ASP A 26 24.85 0.56 -1.86
N ASP A 27 25.31 -0.32 -0.96
CA ASP A 27 24.91 -1.73 -0.91
C ASP A 27 23.47 -1.94 -0.41
N ASN A 28 22.85 -0.91 0.18
CA ASN A 28 21.53 -1.04 0.82
C ASN A 28 20.34 -1.08 -0.15
N GLY A 29 20.55 -0.95 -1.47
CA GLY A 29 19.49 -1.12 -2.49
C GLY A 29 18.27 -0.20 -2.36
N LEU A 30 18.30 0.78 -1.45
CA LEU A 30 17.19 1.66 -1.11
C LEU A 30 17.15 2.84 -2.09
N ASP A 31 16.35 2.70 -3.14
CA ASP A 31 16.13 3.77 -4.13
C ASP A 31 15.36 4.96 -3.48
N PRO A 32 15.94 6.17 -3.45
CA PRO A 32 15.29 7.37 -2.91
C PRO A 32 13.95 7.70 -3.57
N VAL A 33 13.79 7.35 -4.86
CA VAL A 33 12.53 7.56 -5.59
C VAL A 33 11.43 6.66 -5.04
N ASN A 34 11.75 5.40 -4.74
CA ASN A 34 10.80 4.49 -4.12
C ASN A 34 10.38 5.03 -2.75
N ILE A 35 11.34 5.46 -1.91
CA ILE A 35 11.07 6.04 -0.57
C ILE A 35 10.12 7.23 -0.66
N TRP A 36 10.39 8.18 -1.55
CA TRP A 36 9.53 9.33 -1.81
C TRP A 36 8.11 8.90 -2.20
N ASN A 37 8.00 8.00 -3.19
CA ASN A 37 6.71 7.51 -3.66
C ASN A 37 5.92 6.80 -2.54
N CYS A 38 6.59 6.04 -1.66
CA CYS A 38 5.95 5.41 -0.49
C CYS A 38 5.29 6.46 0.41
N ILE A 39 6.08 7.45 0.82
CA ILE A 39 5.71 8.42 1.84
C ILE A 39 4.58 9.31 1.33
N VAL A 40 4.68 9.78 0.08
CA VAL A 40 3.64 10.61 -0.53
C VAL A 40 2.35 9.83 -0.78
N SER A 41 2.43 8.57 -1.21
CA SER A 41 1.23 7.72 -1.39
C SER A 41 0.48 7.52 -0.07
N MET A 42 1.20 7.21 1.02
CA MET A 42 0.63 7.07 2.36
C MET A 42 -0.01 8.36 2.87
N GLU A 43 0.68 9.50 2.72
CA GLU A 43 0.15 10.79 3.14
C GLU A 43 -1.12 11.16 2.35
N ASN A 44 -1.09 10.98 1.03
CA ASN A 44 -2.21 11.30 0.15
C ASN A 44 -3.46 10.49 0.47
N ILE A 45 -3.31 9.19 0.73
CA ILE A 45 -4.43 8.33 1.10
C ILE A 45 -4.97 8.69 2.48
N MET A 46 -4.09 9.03 3.43
CA MET A 46 -4.50 9.51 4.74
C MET A 46 -5.31 10.81 4.63
N PHE A 47 -4.89 11.75 3.77
CA PHE A 47 -5.68 12.96 3.50
C PHE A 47 -7.01 12.67 2.84
N LEU A 48 -7.04 11.79 1.85
CA LEU A 48 -8.25 11.43 1.13
C LEU A 48 -9.29 10.78 2.06
N VAL A 49 -8.85 9.94 3.01
CA VAL A 49 -9.74 9.23 3.93
C VAL A 49 -10.16 10.10 5.12
N LEU A 50 -9.26 10.90 5.68
CA LEU A 50 -9.55 11.66 6.91
C LEU A 50 -10.24 13.01 6.63
N GLY A 51 -10.15 13.54 5.41
CA GLY A 51 -10.84 14.77 5.01
C GLY A 51 -10.24 16.12 5.44
N PRO A 52 -9.13 16.29 6.20
CA PRO A 52 -8.59 17.63 6.41
C PRO A 52 -7.83 18.09 5.15
N PRO A 53 -7.98 19.36 4.74
CA PRO A 53 -7.24 19.91 3.62
C PRO A 53 -5.73 19.80 3.89
N SER A 54 -4.99 19.29 2.90
CA SER A 54 -3.53 19.22 2.96
C SER A 54 -2.95 20.62 3.14
N SER A 55 -2.03 20.79 4.10
CA SER A 55 -1.23 22.02 4.27
C SER A 55 -0.20 22.22 3.14
N THR A 56 -0.18 21.31 2.16
CA THR A 56 0.67 21.39 0.98
C THR A 56 -0.23 21.71 -0.20
N GLY A 57 -0.55 22.99 -0.37
CA GLY A 57 -1.27 23.46 -1.55
C GLY A 57 -0.49 23.06 -2.80
N GLY A 58 -1.16 22.34 -3.71
CA GLY A 58 -1.01 22.46 -5.16
C GLY A 58 0.35 22.19 -5.83
N THR A 59 1.45 21.94 -5.14
CA THR A 59 2.78 21.86 -5.77
C THR A 59 3.24 20.42 -5.93
N THR A 60 2.60 19.70 -6.85
CA THR A 60 3.24 18.56 -7.52
C THR A 60 3.00 18.65 -9.03
N SER A 61 3.28 19.80 -9.63
CA SER A 61 3.66 19.84 -11.04
C SER A 61 5.08 19.25 -11.14
N ASN A 62 5.18 17.92 -11.10
CA ASN A 62 6.45 17.25 -11.30
C ASN A 62 6.66 17.06 -12.82
N PRO A 63 7.65 17.72 -13.46
CA PRO A 63 7.94 17.54 -14.88
C PRO A 63 8.39 16.12 -15.24
N ALA A 64 8.66 15.26 -14.25
CA ALA A 64 8.88 13.83 -14.46
C ALA A 64 7.61 13.08 -14.94
N MET A 65 6.43 13.64 -14.72
CA MET A 65 5.14 12.99 -15.04
C MET A 65 4.79 13.06 -16.54
N GLU A 66 5.21 14.13 -17.22
CA GLU A 66 5.07 14.27 -18.68
C GLU A 66 5.99 13.29 -19.43
N LYS A 67 7.12 12.93 -18.81
CA LYS A 67 8.10 12.03 -19.42
C LYS A 67 7.70 10.56 -19.39
N VAL A 68 7.00 10.09 -18.34
CA VAL A 68 6.53 8.69 -18.25
C VAL A 68 5.46 8.40 -19.31
N ALA A 69 4.63 9.38 -19.66
CA ALA A 69 3.70 9.27 -20.78
C ALA A 69 4.41 9.26 -22.16
N ALA A 70 5.63 9.82 -22.24
CA ALA A 70 6.39 9.96 -23.48
C ALA A 70 7.44 8.87 -23.73
N THR A 71 7.86 8.10 -22.72
CA THR A 71 8.91 7.05 -22.84
C THR A 71 8.35 5.64 -23.02
N SER A 72 7.37 5.44 -23.91
CA SER A 72 6.92 4.11 -24.35
C SER A 72 7.77 3.49 -25.45
N SER A 73 8.96 4.04 -25.74
CA SER A 73 9.90 3.47 -26.71
C SER A 73 11.34 3.76 -26.31
N THR A 74 12.03 2.82 -25.67
CA THR A 74 13.45 2.46 -25.90
C THR A 74 13.86 1.33 -24.93
N THR A 75 14.59 0.36 -25.48
CA THR A 75 15.01 -0.94 -24.97
C THR A 75 16.10 -0.89 -23.87
N ALA A 76 15.81 -1.58 -22.74
CA ALA A 76 16.70 -2.20 -21.71
C ALA A 76 17.73 -1.34 -20.93
N PRO A 77 18.18 -1.74 -19.70
CA PRO A 77 17.78 -2.84 -18.81
C PRO A 77 17.29 -2.33 -17.43
N SER A 78 15.99 -2.42 -17.12
CA SER A 78 15.46 -2.40 -15.72
C SER A 78 13.94 -2.64 -15.65
N LEU A 79 13.38 -3.47 -16.54
CA LEU A 79 11.92 -3.68 -16.65
C LEU A 79 11.24 -3.99 -15.29
N ARG A 80 11.97 -4.66 -14.39
CA ARG A 80 11.49 -5.01 -13.05
C ARG A 80 11.27 -3.79 -12.13
N ASN A 81 12.09 -2.75 -12.26
CA ASN A 81 12.01 -1.52 -11.44
C ASN A 81 11.04 -0.48 -12.03
N GLN A 82 10.73 -0.59 -13.32
CA GLN A 82 9.74 0.28 -13.96
C GLN A 82 8.32 -0.15 -13.61
N SER A 83 8.03 -1.46 -13.64
CA SER A 83 6.69 -1.98 -13.29
C SER A 83 6.33 -1.75 -11.81
N SER A 84 7.30 -1.75 -10.89
CA SER A 84 7.04 -1.55 -9.45
C SER A 84 6.64 -0.12 -9.10
N ASN A 85 6.92 0.85 -9.98
CA ASN A 85 6.66 2.27 -9.74
C ASN A 85 5.38 2.80 -10.40
N ILE A 86 4.74 2.02 -11.27
CA ILE A 86 3.51 2.42 -11.98
C ILE A 86 2.39 2.68 -10.96
N LEU A 87 2.15 1.72 -10.07
CA LEU A 87 1.02 1.79 -9.14
C LEU A 87 1.16 2.93 -8.11
N PRO A 88 2.31 3.11 -7.43
CA PRO A 88 2.52 4.27 -6.56
C PRO A 88 2.36 5.62 -7.29
N THR A 89 2.90 5.74 -8.51
CA THR A 89 2.77 6.99 -9.30
C THR A 89 1.32 7.26 -9.66
N LEU A 90 0.58 6.23 -10.08
CA LEU A 90 -0.85 6.30 -10.36
C LEU A 90 -1.65 6.75 -9.14
N ILE A 91 -1.36 6.17 -7.97
CA ILE A 91 -2.03 6.53 -6.70
C ILE A 91 -1.84 8.01 -6.39
N ILE A 92 -0.61 8.53 -6.47
CA ILE A 92 -0.32 9.95 -6.19
C ILE A 92 -1.09 10.88 -7.13
N HIS A 93 -1.07 10.57 -8.43
CA HIS A 93 -1.75 11.36 -9.46
C HIS A 93 -3.27 11.32 -9.31
N ALA A 94 -3.86 10.12 -9.17
CA ALA A 94 -5.29 9.94 -9.01
C ALA A 94 -5.79 10.60 -7.72
N THR A 95 -5.07 10.47 -6.60
CA THR A 95 -5.44 11.14 -5.35
C THR A 95 -5.50 12.65 -5.50
N SER A 96 -4.50 13.24 -6.17
CA SER A 96 -4.46 14.69 -6.41
C SER A 96 -5.66 15.15 -7.24
N LYS A 97 -6.06 14.38 -8.26
CA LYS A 97 -7.26 14.67 -9.06
C LYS A 97 -8.55 14.49 -8.25
N ILE A 98 -8.66 13.45 -7.43
CA ILE A 98 -9.84 13.23 -6.57
C ILE A 98 -9.98 14.36 -5.56
N LEU A 99 -8.89 14.84 -4.96
CA LEU A 99 -8.92 15.98 -4.05
C LEU A 99 -9.44 17.24 -4.74
N LYS A 100 -9.01 17.52 -5.98
CA LYS A 100 -9.55 18.62 -6.80
C LYS A 100 -11.04 18.41 -7.11
N ARG A 101 -11.42 17.19 -7.51
CA ARG A 101 -12.82 16.79 -7.78
C ARG A 101 -13.70 17.05 -6.55
N ASN A 102 -13.23 16.72 -5.36
CA ASN A 102 -13.97 16.90 -4.11
C ASN A 102 -14.19 18.38 -3.75
N GLN A 103 -13.47 19.31 -4.38
CA GLN A 103 -13.69 20.76 -4.21
C GLN A 103 -14.69 21.34 -5.23
N LEU A 104 -15.12 20.55 -6.22
CA LEU A 104 -16.09 20.99 -7.23
C LEU A 104 -17.53 20.91 -6.69
N TYR A 105 -18.29 21.98 -6.92
CA TYR A 105 -19.70 22.07 -6.53
C TYR A 105 -20.67 21.76 -7.68
N ILE A 106 -20.18 21.64 -8.92
CA ILE A 106 -21.01 21.44 -10.12
C ILE A 106 -21.13 19.94 -10.42
N PRO A 107 -22.32 19.31 -10.26
CA PRO A 107 -22.45 17.85 -10.33
C PRO A 107 -21.98 17.22 -11.63
N GLN A 108 -22.21 17.89 -12.77
CA GLN A 108 -21.78 17.40 -14.08
C GLN A 108 -20.26 17.39 -14.22
N GLN A 109 -19.57 18.47 -13.82
CA GLN A 109 -18.11 18.54 -13.86
C GLN A 109 -17.47 17.53 -12.91
N THR A 110 -18.01 17.39 -11.69
CA THR A 110 -17.60 16.39 -10.71
C THR A 110 -17.69 14.97 -11.30
N PHE A 111 -18.76 14.70 -12.06
CA PHE A 111 -18.97 13.42 -12.72
C PHE A 111 -18.02 13.20 -13.91
N ASP A 112 -17.85 14.18 -14.79
CA ASP A 112 -16.93 14.10 -15.92
C ASP A 112 -15.49 13.85 -15.44
N MET A 113 -15.07 14.58 -14.40
CA MET A 113 -13.76 14.37 -13.77
C MET A 113 -13.64 12.98 -13.12
N THR A 114 -14.73 12.44 -12.56
CA THR A 114 -14.73 11.06 -12.02
C THR A 114 -14.49 10.04 -13.15
N ARG A 115 -15.16 10.21 -14.30
CA ARG A 115 -14.99 9.34 -15.47
C ARG A 115 -13.58 9.41 -16.02
N GLU A 116 -13.01 10.60 -16.12
CA GLU A 116 -11.64 10.79 -16.60
C GLU A 116 -10.62 10.08 -15.71
N ILE A 117 -10.76 10.21 -14.38
CA ILE A 117 -9.87 9.54 -13.43
C ILE A 117 -10.03 8.01 -13.55
N ASP A 118 -11.25 7.49 -13.67
CA ASP A 118 -11.50 6.05 -13.81
C ASP A 118 -10.87 5.48 -15.10
N GLN A 119 -11.01 6.19 -16.21
CA GLN A 119 -10.38 5.80 -17.49
C GLN A 119 -8.85 5.80 -17.39
N GLU A 120 -8.26 6.78 -16.71
CA GLU A 120 -6.82 6.80 -16.46
C GLU A 120 -6.36 5.64 -15.58
N LEU A 121 -7.13 5.32 -14.52
CA LEU A 121 -6.87 4.16 -13.66
C LEU A 121 -6.87 2.87 -14.49
N ILE A 122 -7.92 2.63 -15.28
CA ILE A 122 -8.06 1.44 -16.13
C ILE A 122 -6.90 1.34 -17.11
N LYS A 123 -6.65 2.39 -17.90
CA LYS A 123 -5.59 2.42 -18.91
C LYS A 123 -4.20 2.15 -18.33
N MET A 124 -3.91 2.67 -17.14
CA MET A 124 -2.62 2.41 -16.47
C MET A 124 -2.54 0.99 -15.93
N THR A 125 -3.65 0.44 -15.41
CA THR A 125 -3.69 -0.95 -14.93
C THR A 125 -3.61 -2.00 -16.04
N GLU A 126 -4.06 -1.68 -17.26
CA GLU A 126 -3.92 -2.54 -18.44
C GLU A 126 -2.45 -2.73 -18.86
N GLN A 127 -1.56 -1.82 -18.47
CA GLN A 127 -0.12 -1.94 -18.72
C GLN A 127 0.56 -2.91 -17.75
N LEU A 128 -0.10 -3.29 -16.65
CA LEU A 128 0.44 -4.23 -15.69
C LEU A 128 0.20 -5.67 -16.17
N PRO A 129 1.19 -6.56 -16.05
CA PRO A 129 1.00 -7.98 -16.29
C PRO A 129 -0.15 -8.53 -15.46
N SER A 130 -0.94 -9.46 -16.02
CA SER A 130 -2.03 -10.12 -15.29
C SER A 130 -1.56 -10.78 -13.99
N SER A 131 -0.32 -11.31 -13.98
CA SER A 131 0.33 -11.90 -12.81
C SER A 131 0.56 -10.91 -11.66
N SER A 132 0.62 -9.60 -11.93
CA SER A 132 0.73 -8.58 -10.90
C SER A 132 -0.50 -8.59 -9.98
N TRP A 133 -1.68 -8.88 -10.51
CA TRP A 133 -2.95 -8.84 -9.77
C TRP A 133 -3.23 -10.06 -8.89
N ARG A 134 -2.28 -10.99 -8.79
CA ARG A 134 -2.40 -12.21 -7.98
C ARG A 134 -2.61 -11.88 -6.49
N PRO A 135 -3.24 -12.79 -5.71
CA PRO A 135 -3.27 -12.69 -4.26
C PRO A 135 -1.86 -12.57 -3.65
N PRO A 136 -1.71 -11.86 -2.51
CA PRO A 136 -0.48 -11.89 -1.73
C PRO A 136 -0.16 -13.33 -1.30
N SER A 137 1.10 -13.73 -1.44
CA SER A 137 1.63 -15.02 -1.06
C SER A 137 2.88 -14.80 -0.22
N LEU A 138 2.68 -14.73 1.09
CA LEU A 138 3.76 -14.62 2.07
C LEU A 138 4.31 -15.99 2.50
N ALA A 139 3.60 -17.08 2.13
CA ALA A 139 4.01 -18.44 2.48
C ALA A 139 5.34 -18.81 1.80
N GLY A 140 6.26 -19.37 2.57
CA GLY A 140 7.57 -19.80 2.10
C GLY A 140 8.58 -18.68 1.86
N LEU A 141 8.27 -17.44 2.24
CA LEU A 141 9.23 -16.33 2.21
C LEU A 141 9.98 -16.26 3.54
N GLU A 142 11.30 -16.11 3.46
CA GLU A 142 12.14 -15.85 4.63
C GLU A 142 11.84 -14.47 5.20
N LEU A 143 11.82 -14.37 6.54
CA LEU A 143 11.68 -13.11 7.25
C LEU A 143 12.83 -12.18 6.86
N ASP A 144 12.53 -10.88 6.68
CA ASP A 144 13.46 -9.84 6.24
C ASP A 144 14.11 -10.05 4.86
N SER A 145 13.65 -11.04 4.09
CA SER A 145 14.11 -11.20 2.71
C SER A 145 13.62 -10.05 1.81
N VAL A 146 14.44 -9.69 0.83
CA VAL A 146 14.07 -8.72 -0.22
C VAL A 146 12.78 -9.15 -0.94
N GLN A 147 12.55 -10.46 -1.08
CA GLN A 147 11.33 -11.00 -1.68
C GLN A 147 10.10 -10.77 -0.80
N ALA A 148 10.19 -10.98 0.51
CA ALA A 148 9.13 -10.65 1.46
C ALA A 148 8.80 -9.16 1.43
N PHE A 149 9.82 -8.29 1.37
CA PHE A 149 9.63 -6.85 1.22
C PHE A 149 8.84 -6.49 -0.04
N TRP A 150 9.25 -7.00 -1.22
CA TRP A 150 8.54 -6.69 -2.48
C TRP A 150 7.13 -7.28 -2.52
N GLU A 151 6.92 -8.43 -1.89
CA GLU A 151 5.60 -9.04 -1.74
C GLU A 151 4.67 -8.17 -0.90
N ALA A 152 5.14 -7.75 0.28
CA ALA A 152 4.42 -6.84 1.15
C ALA A 152 4.14 -5.51 0.44
N ARG A 153 5.16 -4.91 -0.20
CA ARG A 153 5.02 -3.68 -0.97
C ARG A 153 3.93 -3.80 -2.03
N ARG A 154 3.94 -4.86 -2.83
CA ARG A 154 2.92 -5.07 -3.85
C ARG A 154 1.52 -5.24 -3.25
N ALA A 155 1.40 -5.91 -2.10
CA ALA A 155 0.13 -6.03 -1.38
C ALA A 155 -0.40 -4.65 -0.94
N TRP A 156 0.48 -3.79 -0.41
CA TRP A 156 0.16 -2.41 -0.05
C TRP A 156 -0.24 -1.57 -1.26
N ASP A 157 0.51 -1.63 -2.36
CA ASP A 157 0.21 -0.85 -3.56
C ASP A 157 -1.17 -1.23 -4.15
N HIS A 158 -1.53 -2.52 -4.15
CA HIS A 158 -2.88 -2.94 -4.54
C HIS A 158 -3.95 -2.45 -3.57
N MET A 159 -3.68 -2.49 -2.26
CA MET A 159 -4.64 -2.00 -1.27
C MET A 159 -4.91 -0.51 -1.48
N TYR A 160 -3.87 0.27 -1.74
CA TYR A 160 -3.98 1.68 -2.07
C TYR A 160 -4.74 1.92 -3.36
N TYR A 161 -4.46 1.16 -4.43
CA TYR A 161 -5.23 1.23 -5.67
C TYR A 161 -6.73 1.04 -5.44
N TYR A 162 -7.14 -0.02 -4.74
CA TYR A 162 -8.55 -0.25 -4.48
C TYR A 162 -9.16 0.79 -3.54
N THR A 163 -8.39 1.35 -2.60
CA THR A 163 -8.83 2.51 -1.79
C THR A 163 -9.12 3.72 -2.67
N ILE A 164 -8.28 4.00 -3.67
CA ILE A 164 -8.52 5.09 -4.64
C ILE A 164 -9.79 4.85 -5.45
N VAL A 165 -9.98 3.64 -6.01
CA VAL A 165 -11.21 3.28 -6.74
C VAL A 165 -12.43 3.44 -5.83
N ASN A 166 -12.34 2.99 -4.58
CA ASN A 166 -13.41 3.13 -3.61
C ASN A 166 -13.76 4.60 -3.37
N GLN A 167 -12.78 5.44 -3.07
CA GLN A 167 -12.97 6.88 -2.82
C GLN A 167 -13.44 7.67 -4.04
N LEU A 168 -13.05 7.24 -5.25
CA LEU A 168 -13.50 7.83 -6.50
C LEU A 168 -15.02 7.67 -6.68
N HIS A 169 -15.52 6.45 -6.48
CA HIS A 169 -16.92 6.09 -6.76
C HIS A 169 -17.87 6.21 -5.56
N LEU A 170 -17.36 6.23 -4.32
CA LEU A 170 -18.17 6.29 -3.09
C LEU A 170 -19.27 7.35 -3.12
N PRO A 171 -19.04 8.62 -3.55
CA PRO A 171 -20.08 9.64 -3.58
C PRO A 171 -21.31 9.27 -4.42
N TYR A 172 -21.14 8.46 -5.46
CA TYR A 172 -22.22 8.05 -6.36
C TYR A 172 -22.99 6.85 -5.83
N THR A 173 -22.37 6.03 -4.98
CA THR A 173 -23.05 4.88 -4.35
C THR A 173 -24.09 5.30 -3.32
N LEU A 174 -23.89 6.48 -2.72
CA LEU A 174 -24.83 7.10 -1.78
C LEU A 174 -26.01 7.78 -2.49
N CYS A 175 -25.99 7.85 -3.82
CA CYS A 175 -27.06 8.48 -4.60
C CYS A 175 -28.23 7.50 -4.78
N MET A 176 -29.44 7.91 -4.40
CA MET A 176 -30.67 7.12 -4.56
C MET A 176 -31.14 6.95 -6.03
N ARG A 177 -30.36 7.38 -7.02
CA ARG A 177 -30.76 7.38 -8.44
C ARG A 177 -30.21 6.16 -9.16
N HIS A 178 -31.07 5.34 -9.75
CA HIS A 178 -30.68 4.16 -10.54
C HIS A 178 -30.34 4.47 -12.01
N THR A 179 -29.45 5.44 -12.23
CA THR A 179 -28.92 5.65 -13.60
C THR A 179 -27.85 4.60 -13.90
N PRO A 180 -27.64 4.18 -15.17
CA PRO A 180 -26.59 3.21 -15.53
C PRO A 180 -25.20 3.59 -14.99
N ARG A 181 -24.94 4.89 -14.91
CA ARG A 181 -23.69 5.47 -14.41
C ARG A 181 -23.53 5.31 -12.91
N VAL A 182 -24.60 5.51 -12.14
CA VAL A 182 -24.60 5.27 -10.69
C VAL A 182 -24.46 3.78 -10.40
N ILE A 183 -25.11 2.92 -11.19
CA ILE A 183 -24.99 1.47 -11.07
C ILE A 183 -23.55 1.03 -11.31
N TYR A 184 -22.89 1.54 -12.37
CA TYR A 184 -21.47 1.28 -12.62
C TYR A 184 -20.59 1.69 -11.44
N SER A 185 -20.72 2.93 -10.97
CA SER A 185 -19.96 3.41 -9.80
C SER A 185 -20.21 2.57 -8.55
N SER A 186 -21.45 2.13 -8.33
CA SER A 186 -21.80 1.21 -7.25
C SER A 186 -21.07 -0.13 -7.36
N MET A 187 -21.07 -0.74 -8.55
CA MET A 187 -20.35 -2.00 -8.77
C MET A 187 -18.84 -1.84 -8.59
N ALA A 188 -18.25 -0.76 -9.12
CA ALA A 188 -16.83 -0.47 -8.97
C ALA A 188 -16.42 -0.32 -7.49
N CYS A 189 -17.20 0.46 -6.73
CA CYS A 189 -17.01 0.67 -5.30
C CYS A 189 -17.15 -0.63 -4.48
N VAL A 190 -18.22 -1.41 -4.72
CA VAL A 190 -18.44 -2.68 -4.02
C VAL A 190 -17.33 -3.69 -4.34
N ASN A 191 -16.91 -3.77 -5.61
CA ASN A 191 -15.81 -4.64 -6.00
C ASN A 191 -14.48 -4.21 -5.34
N ALA A 192 -14.17 -2.91 -5.35
CA ALA A 192 -12.99 -2.38 -4.68
C ALA A 192 -13.00 -2.68 -3.18
N SER A 193 -14.14 -2.46 -2.50
CA SER A 193 -14.33 -2.80 -1.09
C SER A 193 -14.10 -4.28 -0.81
N ARG A 194 -14.63 -5.18 -1.65
CA ARG A 194 -14.38 -6.63 -1.54
C ARG A 194 -12.89 -6.97 -1.68
N LYS A 195 -12.20 -6.32 -2.63
CA LYS A 195 -10.77 -6.54 -2.87
C LYS A 195 -9.88 -6.03 -1.74
N ILE A 196 -10.30 -4.98 -1.01
CA ILE A 196 -9.66 -4.51 0.22
C ILE A 196 -9.87 -5.53 1.34
N LEU A 197 -11.12 -5.92 1.60
CA LEU A 197 -11.47 -6.86 2.67
C LEU A 197 -10.74 -8.20 2.55
N ILE A 198 -10.74 -8.81 1.37
CA ILE A 198 -10.04 -10.09 1.13
C ILE A 198 -8.55 -9.99 1.45
N ARG A 199 -7.92 -8.86 1.13
CA ARG A 199 -6.49 -8.65 1.40
C ARG A 199 -6.20 -8.41 2.88
N GLN A 200 -7.06 -7.66 3.56
CA GLN A 200 -6.96 -7.46 5.01
C GLN A 200 -7.12 -8.78 5.77
N ILE A 201 -8.12 -9.58 5.40
CA ILE A 201 -8.31 -10.92 5.96
C ILE A 201 -7.06 -11.77 5.74
N ALA A 202 -6.47 -11.76 4.54
CA ALA A 202 -5.25 -12.52 4.29
C ALA A 202 -4.08 -12.10 5.19
N ILE A 203 -3.89 -10.80 5.43
CA ILE A 203 -2.83 -10.27 6.32
C ILE A 203 -3.08 -10.67 7.77
N HIS A 204 -4.30 -10.44 8.29
CA HIS A 204 -4.67 -10.77 9.66
C HIS A 204 -4.71 -12.28 9.92
N PHE A 205 -5.12 -13.08 8.94
CA PHE A 205 -5.15 -14.55 9.05
C PHE A 205 -3.75 -15.15 9.14
N VAL A 206 -2.76 -14.57 8.45
CA VAL A 206 -1.35 -14.98 8.59
C VAL A 206 -0.83 -14.65 9.98
N ALA A 207 -1.17 -13.47 10.52
CA ALA A 207 -0.85 -13.12 11.91
C ALA A 207 -1.51 -14.08 12.92
N LEU A 208 -2.76 -14.49 12.66
CA LEU A 208 -3.47 -15.50 13.47
C LEU A 208 -2.76 -16.86 13.43
N ILE A 209 -2.33 -17.34 12.25
CA ILE A 209 -1.58 -18.60 12.12
C ILE A 209 -0.26 -18.53 12.89
N ALA A 210 0.50 -17.43 12.76
CA ALA A 210 1.75 -17.24 13.49
C ALA A 210 1.50 -17.23 15.01
N GLY A 211 0.47 -16.53 15.48
CA GLY A 211 0.06 -16.53 16.89
C GLY A 211 -0.34 -17.93 17.39
N MET A 212 -1.14 -18.67 16.63
CA MET A 212 -1.52 -20.05 16.96
C MET A 212 -0.29 -20.98 16.99
N THR A 213 0.64 -20.82 16.08
CA THR A 213 1.88 -21.62 16.02
C THR A 213 2.78 -21.34 17.22
N LEU A 214 2.92 -20.07 17.63
CA LEU A 214 3.65 -19.69 18.85
C LEU A 214 2.99 -20.29 20.11
N ILE A 215 1.66 -20.22 20.22
CA ILE A 215 0.93 -20.82 21.35
C ILE A 215 1.15 -22.33 21.40
N LEU A 216 1.07 -23.02 20.25
CA LEU A 216 1.32 -24.45 20.15
C LEU A 216 2.78 -24.81 20.52
N ALA A 217 3.77 -24.03 20.07
CA ALA A 217 5.17 -24.24 20.42
C ALA A 217 5.42 -24.13 21.93
N HIS A 218 4.85 -23.11 22.57
CA HIS A 218 4.93 -22.95 24.04
C HIS A 218 4.18 -24.05 24.79
N LEU A 219 3.03 -24.51 24.28
CA LEU A 219 2.26 -25.61 24.87
C LEU A 219 3.01 -26.94 24.80
N VAL A 220 3.60 -27.25 23.65
CA VAL A 220 4.40 -28.46 23.44
C VAL A 220 5.66 -28.44 24.30
N SER A 221 6.39 -27.31 24.35
CA SER A 221 7.57 -27.15 25.21
C SER A 221 7.23 -27.36 26.69
N HIS A 222 6.07 -26.86 27.14
CA HIS A 222 5.62 -27.06 28.51
C HIS A 222 5.21 -28.51 28.80
N SER A 223 4.55 -29.18 27.86
CA SER A 223 4.15 -30.59 27.99
C SER A 223 5.32 -31.58 28.01
N HIS A 224 6.46 -31.20 27.42
CA HIS A 224 7.68 -32.00 27.43
C HIS A 224 8.43 -31.86 28.77
N ASP A 225 8.49 -30.64 29.31
CA ASP A 225 9.07 -30.34 30.64
C ASP A 225 8.39 -31.11 31.78
N GLU A 226 7.08 -31.36 31.69
CA GLU A 226 6.35 -32.12 32.72
C GLU A 226 6.60 -33.64 32.63
N ASN A 227 6.92 -34.17 31.45
CA ASN A 227 7.09 -35.61 31.22
C ASN A 227 8.54 -36.08 31.28
N ASP A 228 9.53 -35.24 31.00
CA ASP A 228 10.94 -35.63 30.89
C ASP A 228 11.83 -34.86 31.88
N LYS A 229 11.61 -35.12 33.17
CA LYS A 229 12.21 -34.42 34.33
C LYS A 229 13.75 -34.52 34.44
N PHE A 230 14.41 -35.20 33.48
CA PHE A 230 15.84 -35.48 33.54
C PHE A 230 16.66 -34.84 32.41
N ASN A 231 16.06 -34.22 31.38
CA ASN A 231 16.87 -33.63 30.30
C ASN A 231 16.20 -32.59 29.36
N SER A 232 15.46 -31.60 29.87
CA SER A 232 15.01 -30.47 29.03
C SER A 232 15.40 -29.11 29.61
N ASP A 233 16.43 -28.49 29.03
CA ASP A 233 16.54 -27.03 29.06
C ASP A 233 15.34 -26.49 28.27
N ASN A 234 14.41 -25.82 28.94
CA ASN A 234 13.19 -25.30 28.33
C ASN A 234 13.56 -24.21 27.30
N VAL A 235 13.77 -24.62 26.04
CA VAL A 235 14.45 -23.86 24.98
C VAL A 235 13.79 -22.50 24.70
N LEU A 236 12.50 -22.35 25.02
CA LEU A 236 11.70 -21.15 24.78
C LEU A 236 11.44 -20.29 26.03
N VAL A 237 11.98 -20.64 27.21
CA VAL A 237 11.69 -19.93 28.48
C VAL A 237 12.05 -18.45 28.42
N HIS A 238 13.13 -18.12 27.72
CA HIS A 238 13.60 -16.74 27.58
C HIS A 238 12.86 -15.94 26.50
N GLN A 239 12.16 -16.60 25.57
CA GLN A 239 11.40 -15.94 24.49
C GLN A 239 9.92 -15.73 24.83
N ARG A 240 9.39 -16.51 25.80
CA ARG A 240 7.98 -16.53 26.19
C ARG A 240 7.38 -15.17 26.55
N SER A 241 8.10 -14.32 27.28
CA SER A 241 7.61 -13.00 27.68
C SER A 241 7.50 -12.04 26.49
N SER A 242 8.48 -12.06 25.58
CA SER A 242 8.46 -11.24 24.36
C SER A 242 7.39 -11.70 23.37
N ASP A 243 7.28 -13.02 23.17
CA ASP A 243 6.28 -13.60 22.27
C ASP A 243 4.87 -13.26 22.75
N ARG A 244 4.64 -13.33 24.07
CA ARG A 244 3.37 -12.99 24.69
C ARG A 244 2.97 -11.53 24.45
N VAL A 245 3.89 -10.59 24.67
CA VAL A 245 3.62 -9.15 24.43
C VAL A 245 3.33 -8.90 22.96
N THR A 246 4.05 -9.56 22.06
CA THR A 246 3.84 -9.47 20.61
C THR A 246 2.46 -10.01 20.21
N LEU A 247 2.02 -11.11 20.83
CA LEU A 247 0.72 -11.72 20.60
C LEU A 247 -0.43 -10.86 21.15
N GLU A 248 -0.25 -10.26 22.33
CA GLU A 248 -1.21 -9.33 22.93
C GLU A 248 -1.39 -8.07 22.05
N GLN A 249 -0.29 -7.49 21.55
CA GLN A 249 -0.34 -6.37 20.59
C GLN A 249 -0.99 -6.74 19.26
N ALA A 250 -0.72 -7.95 18.74
CA ALA A 250 -1.36 -8.43 17.52
C ALA A 250 -2.88 -8.58 17.71
N LEU A 251 -3.31 -9.06 18.89
CA LEU A 251 -4.72 -9.27 19.23
C LEU A 251 -5.46 -7.95 19.42
N GLU A 252 -4.80 -6.92 19.96
CA GLU A 252 -5.33 -5.56 20.01
C GLU A 252 -5.48 -4.94 18.62
N CYS A 253 -4.54 -5.18 17.70
CA CYS A 253 -4.62 -4.71 16.32
C CYS A 253 -5.73 -5.41 15.49
N MET A 254 -6.27 -6.54 15.97
CA MET A 254 -7.33 -7.31 15.33
C MET A 254 -8.72 -7.05 15.92
N LYS A 255 -8.83 -6.22 16.96
CA LYS A 255 -10.11 -5.75 17.51
C LYS A 255 -10.59 -4.51 16.78
#